data_AF-A0A3A9BFS0-F1
#
_entry.id   AF-A0A3A9BFS0-F1
#
_cell.length_a   1.000
_cell.length_b   1.000
_cell.length_c   1.000
_cell.angle_alpha   90.00
_cell.angle_beta   90.00
_cell.angle_gamma   90.00
#
_symmetry.space_group_name_H-M   'P 1'
#
loop_
_entity.id
_entity.type
_entity.pdbx_description
1 polymer ?
#
loop_
_entity_poly.entity_id
_entity_poly.type
_entity_poly.pdbx_seq_one_letter_code
_entity_poly.pdbx_strand_id
1 'polypeptide(L)'
;MPRITDYSYLFQKMFGTPRTNITGSFQLSQLNSSSVQAQLKAAGINTNSKQYKAVMNEMMKNGNGAMYTNVQAIKNLMKGYDKDGDYIDPTTGLAGLLVTEENAASQKRIISIPESSKDEMFEQTKKEFLRENGVLNGDTTKRSDVYTNLYRKVQKNDRLAAGYTMQQYERAYRQAFLSAARKADPGWEIGSPVPAGALDGITRESVEGSGMSIDRKI
;
A
#
# COMPACT_ATOMS: atom_id res chain seq x y z
N MET A 1 64.15 -37.56 -1.83
CA MET A 1 63.25 -36.56 -1.21
C MET A 1 61.96 -37.27 -0.82
N PRO A 2 61.62 -37.41 0.48
CA PRO A 2 60.37 -38.04 0.87
C PRO A 2 59.22 -37.03 0.74
N ARG A 3 58.11 -37.42 0.11
CA ARG A 3 56.88 -36.62 0.06
C ARG A 3 56.27 -36.60 1.45
N ILE A 4 56.29 -35.45 2.10
CA ILE A 4 55.56 -35.22 3.35
C ILE A 4 54.09 -35.14 2.98
N THR A 5 53.32 -36.17 3.33
CA THR A 5 51.86 -36.12 3.21
C THR A 5 51.35 -35.10 4.20
N ASP A 6 50.77 -34.01 3.69
CA ASP A 6 50.23 -32.95 4.53
C ASP A 6 48.88 -33.39 5.13
N TYR A 7 48.93 -33.74 6.42
CA TYR A 7 47.77 -34.11 7.22
C TYR A 7 47.11 -32.89 7.90
N SER A 8 47.48 -31.66 7.55
CA SER A 8 46.89 -30.43 8.09
C SER A 8 45.36 -30.39 7.95
N TYR A 9 44.80 -31.00 6.91
CA TYR A 9 43.35 -31.13 6.70
C TYR A 9 42.64 -31.94 7.81
N LEU A 10 43.33 -32.88 8.47
CA LEU A 10 42.77 -33.64 9.59
C LEU A 10 42.63 -32.76 10.84
N PHE A 11 43.52 -31.78 11.03
CA PHE A 11 43.46 -30.83 12.13
C PHE A 11 42.45 -29.70 11.90
N GLN A 12 42.16 -29.33 10.64
CA GLN A 12 41.11 -28.37 10.31
C GLN A 12 39.71 -28.85 10.74
N LYS A 13 39.51 -30.17 10.90
CA LYS A 13 38.26 -30.76 11.42
C LYS A 13 38.22 -30.94 12.94
N MET A 14 39.34 -30.79 13.65
CA MET A 14 39.41 -30.99 15.12
C MET A 14 39.09 -29.74 15.93
N PHE A 15 39.33 -28.55 15.39
CA PHE A 15 38.69 -27.34 15.90
C PHE A 15 37.27 -27.38 15.40
N GLY A 16 36.38 -27.95 16.22
CA GLY A 16 35.01 -28.28 15.86
C GLY A 16 34.43 -27.22 14.96
N THR A 17 33.87 -27.64 13.81
CA THR A 17 33.02 -26.80 12.96
C THR A 17 32.27 -25.87 13.89
N PRO A 18 32.49 -24.54 13.82
CA PRO A 18 31.84 -23.62 14.74
C PRO A 18 30.38 -24.00 14.66
N ARG A 19 29.81 -24.43 15.80
CA ARG A 19 28.41 -24.85 15.87
C ARG A 19 27.65 -23.77 15.12
N THR A 20 27.20 -24.06 13.91
CA THR A 20 26.42 -23.13 13.13
C THR A 20 25.18 -22.98 13.97
N ASN A 21 25.10 -21.88 14.74
CA ASN A 21 23.98 -21.61 15.62
C ASN A 21 22.72 -21.93 14.84
N ILE A 22 22.00 -22.95 15.27
CA ILE A 22 20.87 -23.52 14.52
C ILE A 22 19.74 -22.48 14.38
N THR A 23 19.83 -21.36 15.11
CA THR A 23 18.96 -20.19 14.99
C THR A 23 19.56 -18.98 14.26
N GLY A 24 20.87 -18.94 13.97
CA GLY A 24 21.51 -17.89 13.15
C GLY A 24 21.15 -16.45 13.55
N SER A 25 20.85 -16.22 14.83
CA SER A 25 20.32 -14.96 15.32
C SER A 25 21.43 -14.00 15.75
N PHE A 26 21.21 -12.71 15.54
CA PHE A 26 22.13 -11.64 15.87
C PHE A 26 21.34 -10.40 16.31
N GLN A 27 21.96 -9.54 17.12
CA GLN A 27 21.35 -8.27 17.52
C GLN A 27 21.29 -7.32 16.33
N LEU A 28 20.25 -6.49 16.25
CA LEU A 28 20.15 -5.44 15.24
C LEU A 28 21.34 -4.46 15.32
N SER A 29 21.86 -4.18 16.52
CA SER A 29 23.07 -3.37 16.69
C SER A 29 24.31 -3.94 15.95
N GLN A 30 24.36 -5.26 15.70
CA GLN A 30 25.48 -5.95 15.05
C GLN A 30 25.35 -6.06 13.52
N LEU A 31 24.30 -5.46 12.93
CA LEU A 31 24.02 -5.57 11.49
C LEU A 31 25.19 -5.17 10.60
N ASN A 32 25.95 -4.16 11.00
CA ASN A 32 27.08 -3.65 10.23
C ASN A 32 28.38 -4.45 10.45
N SER A 33 28.38 -5.45 11.32
CA SER A 33 29.56 -6.29 11.53
C SER A 33 29.86 -7.12 10.27
N SER A 34 31.15 -7.31 9.98
CA SER A 34 31.61 -8.08 8.81
C SER A 34 31.06 -9.51 8.81
N SER A 35 30.92 -10.12 10.00
CA SER A 35 30.37 -11.46 10.17
C SER A 35 28.89 -11.52 9.78
N VAL A 36 28.05 -10.61 10.30
CA VAL A 36 26.62 -10.57 9.96
C VAL A 36 26.41 -10.24 8.49
N GLN A 37 27.16 -9.28 7.95
CA GLN A 37 27.12 -8.96 6.51
C GLN A 37 27.50 -10.14 5.62
N ALA A 38 28.51 -10.94 6.02
CA ALA A 38 28.88 -12.16 5.29
C ALA A 38 27.76 -13.21 5.33
N GLN A 39 27.11 -13.41 6.48
CA GLN A 39 25.97 -14.33 6.61
C GLN A 39 24.78 -13.91 5.74
N LEU A 40 24.44 -12.62 5.71
CA LEU A 40 23.36 -12.09 4.88
C LEU A 40 23.65 -12.30 3.39
N LYS A 41 24.86 -11.96 2.93
CA LYS A 41 25.29 -12.16 1.54
C LYS A 41 25.32 -13.63 1.15
N ALA A 42 25.85 -14.51 2.01
CA ALA A 42 25.86 -15.95 1.79
C ALA A 42 24.43 -16.53 1.69
N ALA A 43 23.46 -15.92 2.36
CA ALA A 43 22.06 -16.28 2.24
C ALA A 43 21.34 -15.67 1.02
N GLY A 44 22.06 -14.95 0.14
CA GLY A 44 21.51 -14.32 -1.06
C GLY A 44 20.83 -12.97 -0.82
N ILE A 45 21.02 -12.35 0.35
CA ILE A 45 20.48 -11.01 0.62
C ILE A 45 21.43 -9.94 0.08
N ASN A 46 20.92 -9.10 -0.83
CA ASN A 46 21.64 -7.91 -1.26
C ASN A 46 21.48 -6.80 -0.20
N THR A 47 22.50 -6.65 0.65
CA THR A 47 22.51 -5.67 1.74
C THR A 47 22.61 -4.22 1.28
N ASN A 48 22.86 -3.98 -0.02
CA ASN A 48 22.83 -2.66 -0.63
C ASN A 48 21.48 -2.30 -1.27
N SER A 49 20.54 -3.26 -1.36
CA SER A 49 19.23 -3.04 -1.99
C SER A 49 18.36 -2.08 -1.17
N LYS A 50 17.49 -1.32 -1.86
CA LYS A 50 16.50 -0.47 -1.19
C LYS A 50 15.52 -1.29 -0.36
N GLN A 51 15.08 -2.44 -0.88
CA GLN A 51 14.23 -3.40 -0.18
C GLN A 51 14.82 -3.84 1.17
N TYR A 52 16.09 -4.24 1.20
CA TYR A 52 16.77 -4.60 2.45
C TYR A 52 16.85 -3.40 3.39
N LYS A 53 17.28 -2.23 2.90
CA LYS A 53 17.41 -1.02 3.72
C LYS A 53 16.08 -0.59 4.34
N ALA A 54 14.97 -0.69 3.60
CA ALA A 54 13.63 -0.40 4.11
C ALA A 54 13.26 -1.30 5.30
N VAL A 55 13.49 -2.62 5.16
CA VAL A 55 13.27 -3.58 6.26
C VAL A 55 14.13 -3.25 7.47
N MET A 56 15.42 -2.93 7.26
CA MET A 56 16.30 -2.62 8.39
C MET A 56 15.90 -1.33 9.10
N ASN A 57 15.49 -0.31 8.36
CA ASN A 57 15.00 0.94 8.93
C ASN A 57 13.75 0.69 9.79
N GLU A 58 12.79 -0.09 9.29
CA GLU A 58 11.57 -0.44 10.02
C GLU A 58 11.89 -1.23 11.31
N MET A 59 12.76 -2.24 11.21
CA MET A 59 13.18 -3.03 12.37
C MET A 59 13.91 -2.19 13.41
N MET A 60 14.76 -1.25 13.00
CA MET A 60 15.49 -0.35 13.90
C MET A 60 14.55 0.63 14.59
N LYS A 61 13.56 1.18 13.87
CA LYS A 61 12.54 2.08 14.40
C LYS A 61 11.70 1.40 15.50
N ASN A 62 11.37 0.12 15.31
CA ASN A 62 10.50 -0.61 16.24
C ASN A 62 11.26 -1.32 17.38
N GLY A 63 12.58 -1.52 17.25
CA GLY A 63 13.34 -2.43 18.11
C GLY A 63 14.54 -1.84 18.87
N ASN A 64 14.78 -0.54 18.78
CA ASN A 64 15.83 0.19 19.51
C ASN A 64 17.24 -0.46 19.46
N GLY A 65 17.56 -1.25 18.41
CA GLY A 65 18.85 -1.92 18.21
C GLY A 65 19.14 -3.14 19.11
N ALA A 66 18.47 -3.29 20.26
CA ALA A 66 18.68 -4.39 21.20
C ALA A 66 17.93 -5.68 20.83
N MET A 67 16.94 -5.58 19.93
CA MET A 67 16.21 -6.75 19.44
C MET A 67 17.14 -7.69 18.66
N TYR A 68 16.87 -8.99 18.81
CA TYR A 68 17.50 -10.03 18.01
C TYR A 68 16.65 -10.33 16.77
N THR A 69 17.32 -10.59 15.65
CA THR A 69 16.72 -11.09 14.41
C THR A 69 17.56 -12.22 13.86
N ASN A 70 17.14 -12.80 12.72
CA ASN A 70 17.91 -13.78 11.97
C ASN A 70 17.67 -13.59 10.46
N VAL A 71 18.46 -14.30 9.66
CA VAL A 71 18.39 -14.26 8.18
C VAL A 71 16.99 -14.55 7.65
N GLN A 72 16.29 -15.55 8.20
CA GLN A 72 14.97 -15.97 7.71
C GLN A 72 13.90 -14.92 8.01
N ALA A 73 13.94 -14.32 9.20
CA ALA A 73 13.06 -13.21 9.58
C ALA A 73 13.24 -12.02 8.62
N ILE A 74 14.49 -11.65 8.31
CA ILE A 74 14.78 -10.59 7.32
C ILE A 74 14.21 -10.95 5.95
N LYS A 75 14.43 -12.18 5.45
CA LYS A 75 13.84 -12.64 4.18
C LYS A 75 12.32 -12.56 4.16
N ASN A 76 11.67 -12.92 5.27
CA ASN A 76 10.21 -12.86 5.37
C ASN A 76 9.72 -11.42 5.36
N LEU A 77 10.37 -10.52 6.10
CA LEU A 77 10.03 -9.10 6.10
C LEU A 77 10.27 -8.45 4.73
N MET A 78 11.36 -8.80 4.04
CA MET A 78 11.65 -8.31 2.68
C MET A 78 10.51 -8.62 1.69
N LYS A 79 9.73 -9.69 1.87
CA LYS A 79 8.57 -10.00 1.02
C LYS A 79 7.46 -8.94 1.09
N GLY A 80 7.42 -8.15 2.18
CA GLY A 80 6.48 -7.05 2.36
C GLY A 80 6.91 -5.74 1.68
N TYR A 81 8.03 -5.73 0.96
CA TYR A 81 8.56 -4.54 0.29
C TYR A 81 8.90 -4.85 -1.16
N ASP A 82 8.69 -3.88 -2.05
CA ASP A 82 9.09 -3.99 -3.45
C ASP A 82 10.59 -3.72 -3.65
N LYS A 83 11.05 -3.82 -4.90
CA LYS A 83 12.47 -3.60 -5.27
C LYS A 83 12.97 -2.19 -4.91
N ASP A 84 12.07 -1.21 -4.84
CA ASP A 84 12.39 0.18 -4.54
C ASP A 84 12.33 0.48 -3.04
N GLY A 85 11.95 -0.51 -2.22
CA GLY A 85 11.81 -0.36 -0.77
C GLY A 85 10.44 0.14 -0.33
N ASP A 86 9.45 0.18 -1.23
CA ASP A 86 8.09 0.60 -0.88
C ASP A 86 7.31 -0.56 -0.28
N TYR A 87 6.56 -0.29 0.79
CA TYR A 87 5.70 -1.29 1.42
C TYR A 87 4.63 -1.79 0.45
N ILE A 88 4.48 -3.12 0.38
CA ILE A 88 3.46 -3.81 -0.39
C ILE A 88 2.26 -4.02 0.52
N ASP A 89 1.14 -3.42 0.16
CA ASP A 89 -0.12 -3.61 0.89
C ASP A 89 -0.54 -5.09 0.80
N PRO A 90 -0.79 -5.78 1.94
CA PRO A 90 -1.06 -7.21 1.96
C PRO A 90 -2.43 -7.58 1.40
N THR A 91 -3.36 -6.62 1.36
CA THR A 91 -4.74 -6.83 0.87
C THR A 91 -4.79 -6.79 -0.65
N THR A 92 -4.06 -5.86 -1.26
CA THR A 92 -4.09 -5.57 -2.70
C THR A 92 -2.89 -6.16 -3.45
N GLY A 93 -1.78 -6.41 -2.75
CA GLY A 93 -0.50 -6.80 -3.32
C GLY A 93 0.22 -5.67 -4.05
N LEU A 94 -0.18 -4.41 -3.84
CA LEU A 94 0.36 -3.25 -4.54
C LEU A 94 1.24 -2.39 -3.61
N ALA A 95 2.39 -1.96 -4.14
CA ALA A 95 3.23 -0.93 -3.51
C ALA A 95 2.74 0.50 -3.83
N GLY A 96 3.25 1.50 -3.13
CA GLY A 96 2.90 2.92 -3.39
C GLY A 96 1.51 3.33 -2.88
N LEU A 97 0.93 2.57 -1.94
CA LEU A 97 -0.32 2.89 -1.26
C LEU A 97 -0.12 3.41 0.16
N LEU A 98 1.09 3.25 0.72
CA LEU A 98 1.43 3.74 2.05
C LEU A 98 1.79 5.22 1.99
N VAL A 99 1.10 6.03 2.79
CA VAL A 99 1.48 7.43 3.03
C VAL A 99 2.63 7.48 4.02
N THR A 100 3.70 8.16 3.64
CA THR A 100 4.90 8.41 4.45
C THR A 100 5.10 9.92 4.58
N GLU A 101 5.93 10.34 5.53
CA GLU A 101 6.30 11.77 5.66
C GLU A 101 6.90 12.32 4.36
N GLU A 102 7.70 11.52 3.67
CA GLU A 102 8.34 11.90 2.39
C GLU A 102 7.34 12.09 1.25
N ASN A 103 6.27 11.30 1.19
CA ASN A 103 5.32 11.31 0.07
C ASN A 103 3.99 12.03 0.38
N ALA A 104 3.77 12.47 1.63
CA ALA A 104 2.52 13.11 2.06
C ALA A 104 2.14 14.33 1.20
N ALA A 105 3.12 15.14 0.79
CA ALA A 105 2.88 16.29 -0.09
C ALA A 105 2.41 15.89 -1.49
N SER A 106 2.80 14.70 -1.97
CA SER A 106 2.45 14.21 -3.30
C SER A 106 1.06 13.58 -3.39
N GLN A 107 0.44 13.26 -2.24
CA GLN A 107 -0.88 12.63 -2.17
C GLN A 107 -2.01 13.56 -2.62
N LYS A 108 -2.03 14.82 -2.15
CA LYS A 108 -3.14 15.76 -2.36
C LYS A 108 -3.05 16.51 -3.69
N ARG A 109 -2.78 15.77 -4.76
CA ARG A 109 -2.74 16.31 -6.12
C ARG A 109 -3.87 15.69 -6.93
N ILE A 110 -4.51 16.52 -7.74
CA ILE A 110 -5.48 16.06 -8.71
C ILE A 110 -4.74 15.62 -9.96
N ILE A 111 -5.01 14.41 -10.42
CA ILE A 111 -4.44 13.86 -11.65
C ILE A 111 -5.54 13.35 -12.58
N SER A 112 -5.18 13.10 -13.84
CA SER A 112 -6.06 12.34 -14.73
C SER A 112 -6.13 10.88 -14.25
N ILE A 113 -7.35 10.36 -14.11
CA ILE A 113 -7.60 8.95 -13.82
C ILE A 113 -8.42 8.33 -14.96
N PRO A 114 -8.36 7.00 -15.18
CA PRO A 114 -9.08 6.34 -16.27
C PRO A 114 -10.59 6.62 -16.22
N GLU A 115 -11.21 6.93 -17.36
CA GLU A 115 -12.67 7.16 -17.45
C GLU A 115 -13.46 5.96 -16.90
N SER A 116 -13.06 4.73 -17.25
CA SER A 116 -13.68 3.52 -16.70
C SER A 116 -13.71 3.45 -15.18
N SER A 117 -12.72 4.04 -14.49
CA SER A 117 -12.70 4.08 -13.04
C SER A 117 -13.62 5.16 -12.49
N LYS A 118 -13.83 6.26 -13.22
CA LYS A 118 -14.83 7.28 -12.87
C LYS A 118 -16.25 6.75 -13.04
N ASP A 119 -16.51 6.03 -14.13
CA ASP A 119 -17.79 5.33 -14.37
C ASP A 119 -18.09 4.34 -13.24
N GLU A 120 -17.11 3.49 -12.92
CA GLU A 120 -17.22 2.51 -11.84
C GLU A 120 -17.53 3.17 -10.49
N MET A 121 -16.86 4.29 -10.18
CA MET A 121 -17.14 5.06 -8.96
C MET A 121 -18.53 5.70 -8.97
N PHE A 122 -18.95 6.29 -10.09
CA PHE A 122 -20.27 6.92 -10.20
C PHE A 122 -21.39 5.90 -9.98
N GLU A 123 -21.36 4.78 -10.70
CA GLU A 123 -22.37 3.73 -10.61
C GLU A 123 -22.40 3.09 -9.22
N GLN A 124 -21.23 2.80 -8.64
CA GLN A 124 -21.16 2.23 -7.30
C GLN A 124 -21.67 3.20 -6.24
N THR A 125 -21.32 4.49 -6.33
CA THR A 125 -21.82 5.53 -5.41
C THR A 125 -23.33 5.68 -5.53
N LYS A 126 -23.87 5.70 -6.75
CA LYS A 126 -25.32 5.81 -7.00
C LYS A 126 -26.07 4.61 -6.42
N LYS A 127 -25.57 3.41 -6.67
CA LYS A 127 -26.13 2.15 -6.16
C LYS A 127 -26.15 2.11 -4.63
N GLU A 128 -25.04 2.47 -3.99
CA GLU A 128 -24.95 2.51 -2.52
C GLU A 128 -25.87 3.59 -1.93
N PHE A 129 -25.91 4.78 -2.55
CA PHE A 129 -26.80 5.85 -2.13
C PHE A 129 -28.26 5.42 -2.13
N LEU A 130 -28.73 4.77 -3.20
CA LEU A 130 -30.10 4.28 -3.28
C LEU A 130 -30.38 3.14 -2.30
N ARG A 131 -29.44 2.18 -2.17
CA ARG A 131 -29.61 1.01 -1.29
C ARG A 131 -29.67 1.41 0.19
N GLU A 132 -28.84 2.37 0.59
CA GLU A 132 -28.68 2.79 1.99
C GLU A 132 -29.47 4.06 2.31
N ASN A 133 -30.39 4.50 1.45
CA ASN A 133 -31.18 5.71 1.65
C ASN A 133 -30.33 6.96 1.94
N GLY A 134 -29.22 7.09 1.23
CA GLY A 134 -28.25 8.16 1.40
C GLY A 134 -27.33 8.00 2.62
N VAL A 135 -27.46 6.97 3.47
CA VAL A 135 -26.56 6.72 4.60
C VAL A 135 -25.17 6.28 4.11
N LEU A 136 -24.11 6.75 4.76
CA LEU A 136 -22.76 6.21 4.56
C LEU A 136 -22.58 4.98 5.43
N ASN A 137 -22.89 3.81 4.88
CA ASN A 137 -22.55 2.54 5.50
C ASN A 137 -21.10 2.19 5.14
N GLY A 138 -20.28 1.73 6.08
CA GLY A 138 -18.92 1.25 5.80
C GLY A 138 -18.89 -0.23 5.44
N ASP A 139 -19.79 -1.02 6.04
CA ASP A 139 -19.67 -2.47 6.13
C ASP A 139 -20.26 -3.21 4.91
N THR A 140 -21.23 -2.60 4.24
CA THR A 140 -21.93 -3.21 3.09
C THR A 140 -21.41 -2.72 1.74
N THR A 141 -20.39 -1.85 1.73
CA THR A 141 -19.93 -1.15 0.53
C THR A 141 -18.86 -1.93 -0.22
N LYS A 142 -18.88 -1.83 -1.55
CA LYS A 142 -17.80 -2.35 -2.42
C LYS A 142 -16.84 -1.26 -2.85
N ARG A 143 -16.82 -0.16 -2.11
CA ARG A 143 -15.96 0.99 -2.41
C ARG A 143 -14.49 0.60 -2.48
N SER A 144 -14.01 -0.28 -1.59
CA SER A 144 -12.63 -0.81 -1.63
C SER A 144 -12.26 -1.45 -2.96
N ASP A 145 -13.21 -2.11 -3.62
CA ASP A 145 -12.99 -2.80 -4.88
C ASP A 145 -12.74 -1.78 -6.00
N VAL A 146 -13.52 -0.68 -6.02
CA VAL A 146 -13.36 0.42 -6.98
C VAL A 146 -11.97 1.06 -6.86
N TYR A 147 -11.52 1.35 -5.63
CA TYR A 147 -10.19 1.90 -5.40
C TYR A 147 -9.09 0.90 -5.79
N THR A 148 -9.25 -0.38 -5.45
CA THR A 148 -8.28 -1.42 -5.83
C THR A 148 -8.17 -1.55 -7.35
N ASN A 149 -9.30 -1.51 -8.06
CA ASN A 149 -9.34 -1.55 -9.51
C ASN A 149 -8.67 -0.32 -10.14
N LEU A 150 -8.88 0.87 -9.58
CA LEU A 150 -8.15 2.08 -9.97
C LEU A 150 -6.63 1.90 -9.81
N TYR A 151 -6.18 1.42 -8.65
CA TYR A 151 -4.74 1.29 -8.36
C TYR A 151 -4.01 0.31 -9.28
N ARG A 152 -4.72 -0.67 -9.84
CA ARG A 152 -4.18 -1.59 -10.85
C ARG A 152 -4.04 -0.94 -12.24
N LYS A 153 -4.78 0.13 -12.52
CA LYS A 153 -4.78 0.84 -13.80
C LYS A 153 -3.84 2.05 -13.85
N VAL A 154 -3.23 2.44 -12.73
CA VAL A 154 -2.35 3.61 -12.63
C VAL A 154 -0.92 3.22 -12.23
N GLN A 155 0.03 4.10 -12.55
CA GLN A 155 1.44 3.93 -12.19
C GLN A 155 1.64 3.99 -10.67
N LYS A 156 2.63 3.26 -10.15
CA LYS A 156 2.92 3.15 -8.70
C LYS A 156 2.98 4.52 -8.02
N ASN A 157 3.73 5.46 -8.60
CA ASN A 157 3.98 6.77 -8.02
C ASN A 157 2.74 7.69 -8.02
N ASP A 158 1.72 7.35 -8.81
CA ASP A 158 0.49 8.12 -8.91
C ASP A 158 -0.64 7.53 -8.06
N ARG A 159 -0.48 6.34 -7.48
CA ARG A 159 -1.57 5.65 -6.76
C ARG A 159 -2.16 6.49 -5.62
N LEU A 160 -1.34 7.17 -4.83
CA LEU A 160 -1.81 8.05 -3.76
C LEU A 160 -2.63 9.23 -4.29
N ALA A 161 -2.15 9.88 -5.35
CA ALA A 161 -2.85 10.99 -6.00
C ALA A 161 -4.12 10.53 -6.73
N ALA A 162 -4.10 9.32 -7.32
CA ALA A 162 -5.25 8.69 -7.93
C ALA A 162 -6.35 8.42 -6.89
N GLY A 163 -5.98 7.86 -5.73
CA GLY A 163 -6.90 7.64 -4.62
C GLY A 163 -7.51 8.94 -4.11
N TYR A 164 -6.68 9.97 -3.91
CA TYR A 164 -7.17 11.29 -3.51
C TYR A 164 -8.12 11.90 -4.55
N THR A 165 -7.79 11.78 -5.84
CA THR A 165 -8.61 12.25 -6.96
C THR A 165 -9.96 11.52 -6.96
N MET A 166 -9.94 10.19 -6.87
CA MET A 166 -11.14 9.36 -6.83
C MET A 166 -12.07 9.73 -5.67
N GLN A 167 -11.50 10.04 -4.50
CA GLN A 167 -12.25 10.54 -3.35
C GLN A 167 -12.97 11.86 -3.64
N GLN A 168 -12.39 12.75 -4.45
CA GLN A 168 -13.07 14.00 -4.84
C GLN A 168 -14.27 13.71 -5.75
N TYR A 169 -14.12 12.81 -6.72
CA TYR A 169 -15.23 12.38 -7.58
C TYR A 169 -16.36 11.73 -6.77
N GLU A 170 -16.04 10.79 -5.87
CA GLU A 170 -17.01 10.16 -4.97
C GLU A 170 -17.81 11.20 -4.17
N ARG A 171 -17.12 12.20 -3.60
CA ARG A 171 -17.76 13.30 -2.88
C ARG A 171 -18.67 14.12 -3.78
N ALA A 172 -18.22 14.47 -4.98
CA ALA A 172 -19.01 15.26 -5.93
C ALA A 172 -20.29 14.52 -6.35
N TYR A 173 -20.18 13.24 -6.73
CA TYR A 173 -21.33 12.41 -7.09
C TYR A 173 -22.33 12.30 -5.95
N ARG A 174 -21.84 12.02 -4.74
CA ARG A 174 -22.69 11.95 -3.55
C ARG A 174 -23.41 13.27 -3.27
N GLN A 175 -22.74 14.42 -3.41
CA GLN A 175 -23.39 15.71 -3.23
C GLN A 175 -24.47 15.96 -4.28
N ALA A 176 -24.22 15.59 -5.55
CA ALA A 176 -25.23 15.69 -6.59
C ALA A 176 -26.47 14.84 -6.27
N PHE A 177 -26.29 13.63 -5.73
CA PHE A 177 -27.40 12.77 -5.32
C PHE A 177 -28.17 13.33 -4.12
N LEU A 178 -27.49 13.88 -3.12
CA LEU A 178 -28.12 14.56 -1.99
C LEU A 178 -28.96 15.76 -2.45
N SER A 179 -28.39 16.59 -3.33
CA SER A 179 -29.10 17.75 -3.89
C SER A 179 -30.30 17.32 -4.72
N ALA A 180 -30.18 16.25 -5.51
CA ALA A 180 -31.28 15.73 -6.32
C ALA A 180 -32.42 15.16 -5.46
N ALA A 181 -32.10 14.37 -4.42
CA ALA A 181 -33.09 13.84 -3.48
C ALA A 181 -33.86 14.97 -2.77
N ARG A 182 -33.15 15.96 -2.23
CA ARG A 182 -33.75 17.13 -1.56
C ARG A 182 -34.53 18.04 -2.51
N LYS A 183 -34.17 18.06 -3.79
CA LYS A 183 -34.93 18.79 -4.81
C LYS A 183 -36.24 18.07 -5.16
N ALA A 184 -36.23 16.74 -5.20
CA ALA A 184 -37.41 15.93 -5.46
C ALA A 184 -38.38 15.95 -4.27
N ASP A 185 -37.86 15.96 -3.04
CA ASP A 185 -38.63 16.11 -1.81
C ASP A 185 -37.87 17.00 -0.81
N PRO A 186 -38.28 18.27 -0.61
CA PRO A 186 -37.65 19.18 0.34
C PRO A 186 -37.69 18.72 1.80
N GLY A 187 -38.59 17.79 2.16
CA GLY A 187 -38.67 17.17 3.48
C GLY A 187 -37.82 15.91 3.62
N TRP A 188 -37.14 15.47 2.56
CA TRP A 188 -36.33 14.25 2.60
C TRP A 188 -35.09 14.43 3.47
N GLU A 189 -34.88 13.46 4.37
CA GLU A 189 -33.72 13.36 5.25
C GLU A 189 -32.93 12.08 4.96
N ILE A 190 -31.64 12.10 5.30
CA ILE A 190 -30.77 10.92 5.15
C ILE A 190 -31.31 9.78 6.01
N GLY A 191 -31.44 8.59 5.42
CA GLY A 191 -32.05 7.41 6.04
C GLY A 191 -33.51 7.20 5.62
N SER A 192 -34.19 8.24 5.18
CA SER A 192 -35.53 8.14 4.59
C SER A 192 -35.47 7.57 3.17
N PRO A 193 -36.47 6.82 2.71
CA PRO A 193 -36.52 6.30 1.35
C PRO A 193 -36.25 7.40 0.31
N VAL A 194 -35.27 7.16 -0.58
CA VAL A 194 -34.96 8.13 -1.65
C VAL A 194 -36.17 8.22 -2.59
N PRO A 195 -36.64 9.44 -2.95
CA PRO A 195 -37.78 9.59 -3.84
C PRO A 195 -37.54 8.89 -5.18
N ALA A 196 -38.54 8.13 -5.65
CA ALA A 196 -38.42 7.37 -6.88
C ALA A 196 -38.11 8.29 -8.08
N GLY A 197 -37.13 7.90 -8.89
CA GLY A 197 -36.69 8.67 -10.06
C GLY A 197 -35.90 9.94 -9.75
N ALA A 198 -35.64 10.27 -8.47
CA ALA A 198 -34.91 11.48 -8.10
C ALA A 198 -33.51 11.57 -8.74
N LEU A 199 -32.88 10.43 -9.01
CA LEU A 199 -31.53 10.36 -9.57
C LEU A 199 -31.48 10.04 -11.07
N ASP A 200 -32.62 9.91 -11.75
CA ASP A 200 -32.68 9.44 -13.15
C ASP A 200 -32.05 10.45 -14.13
N GLY A 201 -32.19 11.74 -13.84
CA GLY A 201 -31.58 12.81 -14.63
C GLY A 201 -30.12 13.13 -14.28
N ILE A 202 -29.54 12.45 -13.28
CA ILE A 202 -28.15 12.69 -12.87
C ILE A 202 -27.24 11.72 -13.61
N THR A 203 -26.38 12.28 -14.47
CA THR A 203 -25.31 11.55 -15.16
C THR A 203 -23.94 11.94 -14.63
N ARG A 204 -22.94 11.08 -14.81
CA ARG A 204 -21.55 11.37 -14.44
C ARG A 204 -21.07 12.68 -15.08
N GLU A 205 -21.29 12.84 -16.38
CA GLU A 205 -20.86 13.99 -17.16
C GLU A 205 -21.49 15.29 -16.66
N SER A 206 -22.76 15.24 -16.22
CA SER A 206 -23.46 16.40 -15.66
C SER A 206 -22.82 16.88 -14.34
N VAL A 207 -22.33 15.96 -13.51
CA VAL A 207 -21.66 16.27 -12.24
C VAL A 207 -20.23 16.73 -12.47
N GLU A 208 -19.51 16.08 -13.38
CA GLU A 208 -18.12 16.46 -13.71
C GLU A 208 -18.06 17.84 -14.42
N GLY A 209 -19.05 18.14 -15.26
CA GLY A 209 -19.13 19.37 -16.06
C GLY A 209 -19.62 20.61 -15.30
N SER A 210 -20.28 20.46 -14.16
CA SER A 210 -20.82 21.56 -13.34
C SER A 210 -19.75 22.27 -12.49
N GLY A 211 -18.47 22.13 -12.86
CA GLY A 211 -17.36 22.78 -12.18
C GLY A 211 -17.07 22.12 -10.84
N MET A 212 -16.80 20.80 -10.85
CA MET A 212 -16.10 20.16 -9.74
C MET A 212 -14.99 21.10 -9.25
N SER A 213 -15.09 21.57 -8.00
CA SER A 213 -14.04 22.31 -7.28
C SER A 213 -12.89 21.38 -6.92
N ILE A 214 -12.47 20.60 -7.91
CA ILE A 214 -11.26 19.83 -7.94
C ILE A 214 -10.21 20.87 -8.30
N ASP A 215 -9.43 21.27 -7.29
CA ASP A 215 -8.34 22.23 -7.36
C ASP A 215 -7.26 21.71 -8.36
N ARG A 216 -7.56 21.86 -9.65
CA ARG A 216 -6.70 21.50 -10.77
C ARG A 216 -5.65 22.59 -10.88
N LYS A 217 -4.57 22.47 -10.10
CA LYS A 217 -3.33 23.15 -10.44
C LYS A 217 -2.82 22.53 -11.75
N ILE A 218 -3.05 23.25 -12.85
CA ILE A 218 -2.35 23.06 -14.14
C ILE A 218 -0.89 23.45 -13.93
#